data_AF-A0A7H1BJH9-F1
#
_entry.id   AF-A0A7H1BJH9-F1
#
_cell.length_a   1.000
_cell.length_b   1.000
_cell.length_c   1.000
_cell.angle_alpha   90.00
_cell.angle_beta   90.00
_cell.angle_gamma   90.00
#
_symmetry.space_group_name_H-M   'P 1'
#
loop_
_entity.id
_entity.type
_entity.pdbx_description
1 polymer ?
#
loop_
_entity_poly.entity_id
_entity_poly.type
_entity_poly.pdbx_seq_one_letter_code
_entity_poly.pdbx_strand_id
1 'polypeptide(L)'
;MAVIDFAHTTFPNGAAWHIQISGELDSAAMGSLLLLVNEKNTTTAEAFQNAARPRPVDRVVLSAVYADVARTMIEYALSQDEFTDDADHPEESLGATLLSLFHRLFPEQSINDVRLRRQHDPSHFASELQAAVKIFEEPQ
;
A
#
# COMPACT_ATOMS: atom_id res chain seq x y z
N MET A 1 11.03 -4.16 -4.41
CA MET A 1 11.51 -3.07 -3.51
C MET A 1 12.94 -2.72 -3.88
N ALA A 2 13.32 -1.45 -3.81
CA ALA A 2 14.71 -1.01 -3.92
C ALA A 2 15.07 -0.03 -2.78
N VAL A 3 16.34 -0.03 -2.38
CA VAL A 3 16.90 0.92 -1.41
C VAL A 3 17.77 1.90 -2.19
N ILE A 4 17.48 3.20 -2.12
CA ILE A 4 18.14 4.24 -2.91
C ILE A 4 18.33 5.54 -2.11
N ASP A 5 19.24 6.40 -2.53
CA ASP A 5 19.40 7.76 -1.98
C ASP A 5 18.43 8.74 -2.62
N PHE A 6 17.48 9.26 -1.83
CA PHE A 6 16.50 10.21 -2.34
C PHE A 6 17.12 11.56 -2.73
N ALA A 7 18.32 11.89 -2.22
CA ALA A 7 19.04 13.11 -2.59
C ALA A 7 19.42 13.17 -4.09
N HIS A 8 19.39 12.04 -4.78
CA HIS A 8 19.64 11.92 -6.22
C HIS A 8 18.37 11.68 -7.04
N THR A 9 17.19 11.97 -6.46
CA THR A 9 15.88 11.79 -7.09
C THR A 9 15.04 13.07 -7.00
N THR A 10 13.79 13.02 -7.46
CA THR A 10 12.80 14.10 -7.26
C THR A 10 12.05 13.99 -5.93
N PHE A 11 12.26 12.94 -5.14
CA PHE A 11 11.56 12.73 -3.88
C PHE A 11 12.16 13.60 -2.76
N PRO A 12 11.36 14.06 -1.79
CA PRO A 12 11.87 14.84 -0.67
C PRO A 12 12.93 14.08 0.13
N ASN A 13 14.09 14.70 0.37
CA ASN A 13 15.21 14.06 1.10
C ASN A 13 14.82 13.54 2.49
N GLY A 14 13.84 14.17 3.14
CA GLY A 14 13.35 13.77 4.46
C GLY A 14 12.31 12.63 4.45
N ALA A 15 11.83 12.20 3.27
CA ALA A 15 10.89 11.10 3.16
C ALA A 15 11.61 9.77 3.45
N ALA A 16 10.92 8.87 4.15
CA ALA A 16 11.47 7.57 4.55
C ALA A 16 11.29 6.49 3.47
N TRP A 17 10.17 6.54 2.74
CA TRP A 17 9.85 5.65 1.64
C TRP A 17 8.95 6.36 0.61
N HIS A 18 8.79 5.73 -0.55
CA HIS A 18 7.83 6.09 -1.58
C HIS A 18 7.30 4.81 -2.25
N ILE A 19 5.98 4.73 -2.46
CA ILE A 19 5.39 3.66 -3.27
C ILE A 19 5.01 4.25 -4.63
N GLN A 20 5.60 3.67 -5.67
CA GLN A 20 5.22 3.96 -7.05
C GLN A 20 4.20 2.92 -7.50
N ILE A 21 3.06 3.39 -8.00
CA ILE A 21 2.04 2.60 -8.67
C ILE A 21 1.98 3.11 -10.11
N SER A 22 2.19 2.23 -11.09
CA SER A 22 2.24 2.57 -12.50
C SER A 22 1.59 1.50 -13.36
N GLY A 23 1.11 1.88 -14.55
CA GLY A 23 0.44 0.96 -15.46
C GLY A 23 -1.07 0.91 -15.23
N GLU A 24 -1.75 0.21 -16.12
CA GLU A 24 -3.19 -0.04 -16.05
C GLU A 24 -3.48 -1.22 -15.11
N LEU A 25 -4.75 -1.39 -14.70
CA LEU A 25 -5.12 -2.49 -13.80
C LEU A 25 -4.76 -3.87 -14.37
N ASP A 26 -4.80 -4.03 -15.69
CA ASP A 26 -4.46 -5.31 -16.34
C ASP A 26 -2.94 -5.52 -16.54
N SER A 27 -2.12 -4.54 -16.15
CA SER A 27 -0.66 -4.67 -16.21
C SER A 27 -0.13 -5.62 -15.13
N ALA A 28 1.00 -6.28 -15.39
CA ALA A 28 1.62 -7.20 -14.43
C ALA A 28 1.97 -6.49 -13.10
N ALA A 29 1.50 -7.03 -11.96
CA ALA A 29 1.67 -6.39 -10.64
C ALA A 29 3.14 -6.17 -10.27
N MET A 30 3.99 -7.15 -10.57
CA MET A 30 5.43 -7.14 -10.24
C MET A 30 6.16 -5.92 -10.84
N GLY A 31 5.76 -5.47 -12.03
CA GLY A 31 6.32 -4.28 -12.68
C GLY A 31 5.57 -2.99 -12.36
N SER A 32 4.37 -3.10 -11.80
CA SER A 32 3.45 -1.98 -11.57
C SER A 32 3.56 -1.41 -10.17
N LEU A 33 4.15 -2.14 -9.22
CA LEU A 33 4.34 -1.75 -7.82
C LEU A 33 5.82 -1.72 -7.45
N LEU A 34 6.35 -0.54 -7.13
CA LEU A 34 7.72 -0.39 -6.68
C LEU A 34 7.79 0.41 -5.37
N LEU A 35 8.07 -0.30 -4.27
CA LEU A 35 8.45 0.32 -3.01
C LEU A 35 9.92 0.75 -3.05
N LEU A 36 10.15 2.05 -2.92
CA LEU A 36 11.47 2.67 -2.78
C LEU A 36 11.69 3.08 -1.31
N VAL A 37 12.79 2.63 -0.73
CA VAL A 37 13.19 2.96 0.64
C VAL A 37 14.39 3.92 0.59
N ASN A 38 14.29 5.04 1.31
CA ASN A 38 15.38 6.02 1.35
C ASN A 38 16.52 5.51 2.26
N GLU A 39 17.70 5.28 1.69
CA GLU A 39 18.87 4.81 2.45
C GLU A 39 19.31 5.79 3.55
N LYS A 40 19.01 7.09 3.39
CA LYS A 40 19.36 8.12 4.36
C LYS A 40 18.45 8.09 5.60
N ASN A 41 17.28 7.45 5.50
CA ASN A 41 16.48 7.13 6.66
C ASN A 41 16.92 5.77 7.21
N THR A 42 17.94 5.78 8.08
CA THR A 42 18.54 4.56 8.62
C THR A 42 17.55 3.71 9.41
N THR A 43 16.59 4.33 10.10
CA THR A 43 15.53 3.62 10.83
C THR A 43 14.69 2.74 9.89
N THR A 44 14.24 3.27 8.75
CA THR A 44 13.48 2.49 7.76
C THR A 44 14.38 1.52 7.00
N ALA A 45 15.56 1.95 6.57
CA ALA A 45 16.48 1.09 5.82
C ALA A 45 16.92 -0.14 6.63
N GLU A 46 17.30 0.04 7.90
CA GLU A 46 17.65 -1.08 8.80
C GLU A 46 16.47 -2.01 9.06
N ALA A 47 15.25 -1.47 9.21
CA ALA A 47 14.06 -2.30 9.42
C ALA A 47 13.83 -3.27 8.25
N PHE A 48 14.02 -2.81 7.01
CA PHE A 48 13.96 -3.66 5.82
C PHE A 48 15.14 -4.63 5.71
N GLN A 49 16.36 -4.22 6.09
CA GLN A 49 17.52 -5.11 6.14
C GLN A 49 17.32 -6.25 7.16
N ASN A 50 16.69 -5.96 8.30
CA ASN A 50 16.43 -6.92 9.36
C ASN A 50 15.11 -7.68 9.20
N ALA A 51 14.40 -7.55 8.08
CA ALA A 51 13.04 -8.07 7.91
C ALA A 51 12.92 -9.59 8.13
N ALA A 52 14.00 -10.37 7.91
CA ALA A 52 14.01 -11.80 8.19
C ALA A 52 13.99 -12.14 9.70
N ARG A 53 14.50 -11.24 10.55
CA ARG A 53 14.54 -11.36 12.02
C ARG A 53 14.43 -9.98 12.67
N PRO A 54 13.24 -9.35 12.62
CA PRO A 54 13.08 -7.95 13.00
C PRO A 54 13.17 -7.77 14.52
N ARG A 55 13.91 -6.75 14.96
CA ARG A 55 13.89 -6.24 16.33
C ARG A 55 12.50 -5.64 16.64
N PRO A 56 12.14 -5.39 17.91
CA PRO A 56 10.85 -4.76 18.24
C PRO A 56 10.59 -3.45 17.49
N VAL A 57 11.60 -2.58 17.37
CA VAL A 57 11.48 -1.33 16.60
C VAL A 57 11.29 -1.58 15.10
N ASP A 58 11.98 -2.58 14.54
CA ASP A 58 11.86 -2.92 13.12
C ASP A 58 10.43 -3.41 12.81
N ARG A 59 9.80 -4.15 13.72
CA ARG A 59 8.39 -4.57 13.58
C ARG A 59 7.43 -3.39 13.49
N VAL A 60 7.61 -2.38 14.35
CA VAL A 60 6.81 -1.16 14.34
C VAL A 60 6.98 -0.40 13.02
N VAL A 61 8.22 -0.26 12.55
CA VAL A 61 8.54 0.44 11.31
C VAL A 61 7.97 -0.32 10.10
N LEU A 62 8.20 -1.62 10.01
CA LEU A 62 7.66 -2.46 8.93
C LEU A 62 6.14 -2.40 8.91
N SER A 63 5.49 -2.52 10.07
CA SER A 63 4.04 -2.40 10.20
C SER A 63 3.53 -1.05 9.67
N ALA A 64 4.20 0.06 10.03
CA ALA A 64 3.84 1.38 9.53
C ALA A 64 3.99 1.49 8.00
N VAL A 65 5.05 0.92 7.43
CA VAL A 65 5.26 0.94 5.96
C VAL A 65 4.24 0.07 5.25
N TYR A 66 3.97 -1.15 5.72
CA TYR A 66 2.95 -2.01 5.14
C TYR A 66 1.56 -1.37 5.20
N ALA A 67 1.22 -0.76 6.34
CA ALA A 67 -0.04 -0.07 6.51
C ALA A 67 -0.20 1.11 5.54
N ASP A 68 0.85 1.93 5.38
CA ASP A 68 0.82 3.07 4.47
C ASP A 68 0.78 2.65 2.98
N VAL A 69 1.53 1.59 2.61
CA VAL A 69 1.50 1.03 1.26
C VAL A 69 0.12 0.46 0.96
N ALA A 70 -0.46 -0.35 1.85
CA ALA A 70 -1.79 -0.92 1.67
C ALA A 70 -2.86 0.18 1.55
N ARG A 71 -2.80 1.20 2.42
CA ARG A 71 -3.68 2.37 2.35
C ARG A 71 -3.57 3.08 1.00
N THR A 72 -2.34 3.34 0.53
CA THR A 72 -2.10 4.03 -0.75
C THR A 72 -2.60 3.20 -1.94
N MET A 73 -2.42 1.89 -1.89
CA MET A 73 -2.92 0.96 -2.92
C MET A 73 -4.46 0.96 -3.00
N ILE A 74 -5.16 0.92 -1.86
CA ILE A 74 -6.63 1.00 -1.83
C ILE A 74 -7.13 2.35 -2.33
N GLU A 75 -6.51 3.45 -1.89
CA GLU A 75 -6.87 4.80 -2.37
C GLU A 75 -6.70 4.91 -3.89
N TYR A 76 -5.61 4.36 -4.43
CA TYR A 76 -5.39 4.27 -5.87
C TYR A 76 -6.49 3.43 -6.54
N ALA A 77 -6.77 2.23 -6.04
CA ALA A 77 -7.78 1.33 -6.61
C ALA A 77 -9.17 2.00 -6.66
N LEU A 78 -9.61 2.59 -5.55
CA LEU A 78 -10.91 3.26 -5.46
C LEU A 78 -11.02 4.52 -6.33
N SER A 79 -9.89 5.08 -6.78
CA SER A 79 -9.84 6.18 -7.73
C SER A 79 -9.94 5.74 -9.19
N GLN A 80 -9.78 4.45 -9.49
CA GLN A 80 -9.97 3.90 -10.83
C GLN A 80 -11.45 3.53 -11.03
N ASP A 81 -12.03 4.00 -12.13
CA ASP A 81 -13.44 3.70 -12.47
C ASP A 81 -13.64 2.23 -12.83
N GLU A 82 -12.63 1.60 -13.44
CA GLU A 82 -12.63 0.19 -13.87
C GLU A 82 -12.49 -0.80 -12.69
N PHE A 83 -12.13 -0.31 -11.49
CA PHE A 83 -12.03 -1.16 -10.31
C PHE A 83 -13.44 -1.43 -9.75
N THR A 84 -14.10 -2.48 -10.20
CA THR A 84 -15.49 -2.81 -9.81
C THR A 84 -15.60 -4.24 -9.29
N ASP A 85 -16.68 -4.56 -8.58
CA ASP A 85 -16.91 -5.89 -8.01
C ASP A 85 -16.92 -7.01 -9.06
N ASP A 86 -17.37 -6.70 -10.28
CA ASP A 86 -17.46 -7.65 -11.40
C ASP A 86 -16.23 -7.61 -12.34
N ALA A 87 -15.16 -6.88 -11.97
CA ALA A 87 -13.98 -6.77 -12.82
C ALA A 87 -13.19 -8.10 -12.87
N ASP A 88 -12.98 -8.62 -14.07
CA ASP A 88 -12.20 -9.82 -14.33
C ASP A 88 -10.78 -9.44 -14.76
N HIS A 89 -9.92 -9.18 -13.78
CA HIS A 89 -8.53 -8.82 -14.03
C HIS A 89 -7.67 -10.08 -14.25
N PRO A 90 -6.68 -10.04 -15.16
CA PRO A 90 -5.75 -11.16 -15.35
C PRO A 90 -5.08 -11.58 -14.04
N GLU A 91 -4.81 -12.88 -13.89
CA GLU A 91 -4.03 -13.38 -12.75
C GLU A 91 -2.67 -12.68 -12.68
N GLU A 92 -2.19 -12.40 -11.46
CA GLU A 92 -0.94 -11.65 -11.20
C GLU A 92 -0.90 -10.20 -11.74
N SER A 93 -2.03 -9.67 -12.22
CA SER A 93 -2.14 -8.25 -12.58
C SER A 93 -2.23 -7.33 -11.35
N LEU A 94 -2.03 -6.04 -11.59
CA LEU A 94 -2.22 -4.99 -10.59
C LEU A 94 -3.65 -5.03 -10.04
N GLY A 95 -4.65 -5.14 -10.92
CA GLY A 95 -6.07 -5.21 -10.57
C GLY A 95 -6.38 -6.42 -9.70
N ALA A 96 -5.91 -7.62 -10.07
CA ALA A 96 -6.09 -8.82 -9.25
C ALA A 96 -5.43 -8.70 -7.86
N THR A 97 -4.27 -8.04 -7.79
CA THR A 97 -3.57 -7.75 -6.53
C THR A 97 -4.36 -6.77 -5.66
N LEU A 98 -4.90 -5.70 -6.26
CA LEU A 98 -5.70 -4.69 -5.58
C LEU A 98 -7.05 -5.26 -5.10
N LEU A 99 -7.70 -6.11 -5.90
CA LEU A 99 -8.92 -6.82 -5.50
C LEU A 99 -8.66 -7.74 -4.30
N SER A 100 -7.57 -8.50 -4.35
CA SER A 100 -7.18 -9.38 -3.24
C SER A 100 -6.93 -8.58 -1.95
N LEU A 101 -6.25 -7.44 -2.06
CA LEU A 101 -6.03 -6.54 -0.93
C LEU A 101 -7.34 -5.93 -0.41
N PHE A 102 -8.22 -5.49 -1.31
CA PHE A 102 -9.51 -4.91 -0.96
C PHE A 102 -10.36 -5.90 -0.15
N HIS A 103 -10.53 -7.13 -0.64
CA HIS A 103 -11.32 -8.16 0.05
C HIS A 103 -10.72 -8.56 1.41
N ARG A 104 -9.39 -8.47 1.58
CA ARG A 104 -8.74 -8.68 2.86
C ARG A 104 -9.06 -7.56 3.87
N LEU A 105 -9.13 -6.31 3.42
CA LEU A 105 -9.33 -5.14 4.29
C LEU A 105 -10.81 -4.84 4.55
N PHE A 106 -11.68 -5.09 3.58
CA PHE A 106 -13.12 -4.84 3.63
C PHE A 106 -13.88 -6.14 3.35
N PRO A 107 -13.80 -7.14 4.24
CA PRO A 107 -14.51 -8.39 4.04
C PRO A 107 -16.02 -8.12 3.92
N GLU A 108 -16.65 -8.78 2.94
CA GLU A 108 -18.10 -8.73 2.68
C GLU A 108 -18.65 -7.36 2.24
N GLN A 109 -17.80 -6.36 1.99
CA GLN A 109 -18.23 -5.06 1.46
C GLN A 109 -18.05 -4.99 -0.05
N SER A 110 -18.98 -4.34 -0.74
CA SER A 110 -18.82 -4.05 -2.17
C SER A 110 -17.86 -2.89 -2.38
N ILE A 111 -17.12 -2.92 -3.49
CA ILE A 111 -16.23 -1.84 -3.92
C ILE A 111 -17.02 -0.55 -4.11
N ASN A 112 -18.24 -0.66 -4.66
CA ASN A 112 -19.11 0.49 -4.86
C ASN A 112 -19.53 1.15 -3.53
N ASP A 113 -19.89 0.38 -2.50
CA ASP A 113 -20.28 0.94 -1.20
C ASP A 113 -19.10 1.64 -0.51
N VAL A 114 -17.90 1.03 -0.56
CA VAL A 114 -16.70 1.64 0.01
C VAL A 114 -16.30 2.91 -0.76
N ARG A 115 -16.40 2.91 -2.09
CA ARG A 115 -16.16 4.09 -2.93
C ARG A 115 -17.15 5.22 -2.61
N LEU A 116 -18.44 4.91 -2.47
CA LEU A 116 -19.46 5.89 -2.08
C LEU A 116 -19.16 6.47 -0.69
N ARG A 117 -18.78 5.63 0.28
CA ARG A 117 -18.41 6.09 1.62
C ARG A 117 -17.20 7.02 1.60
N ARG A 118 -16.16 6.69 0.83
CA ARG A 118 -15.00 7.56 0.60
C ARG A 118 -15.38 8.93 0.04
N GLN A 119 -16.37 9.00 -0.86
CA GLN A 119 -16.85 10.25 -1.44
C GLN A 119 -17.72 11.07 -0.47
N HIS A 120 -18.59 10.41 0.30
CA HIS A 120 -19.53 11.05 1.20
C HIS A 120 -18.91 11.49 2.54
N ASP A 121 -18.03 10.67 3.12
CA ASP A 121 -17.34 10.94 4.38
C ASP A 121 -15.87 10.48 4.31
N PRO A 122 -15.00 11.26 3.65
CA PRO A 122 -13.59 10.88 3.46
C PRO A 122 -12.82 10.78 4.78
N SER A 123 -13.21 11.54 5.81
CA SER A 123 -12.53 11.55 7.11
C SER A 123 -12.83 10.27 7.90
N HIS A 124 -14.10 9.84 7.90
CA HIS A 124 -14.47 8.57 8.49
C HIS A 124 -13.85 7.39 7.73
N PHE A 125 -13.92 7.40 6.39
CA PHE A 125 -13.30 6.36 5.56
C PHE A 125 -11.80 6.22 5.84
N ALA A 126 -11.06 7.34 5.96
CA ALA A 126 -9.64 7.30 6.28
C ALA A 126 -9.35 6.61 7.63
N SER A 127 -10.23 6.79 8.63
CA SER A 127 -10.11 6.15 9.94
C SER A 127 -10.46 4.66 9.88
N GLU A 128 -11.45 4.27 9.09
CA GLU A 128 -11.79 2.85 8.85
C GLU A 128 -10.66 2.12 8.14
N LEU A 129 -10.09 2.73 7.08
CA LEU A 129 -8.98 2.16 6.35
C LEU A 129 -7.73 2.04 7.25
N GLN A 130 -7.46 3.06 8.08
CA GLN A 130 -6.37 2.99 9.06
C GLN A 130 -6.56 1.84 10.07
N ALA A 131 -7.80 1.61 10.52
CA ALA A 131 -8.11 0.47 11.39
C ALA A 131 -7.94 -0.87 10.65
N ALA A 132 -8.39 -0.96 9.39
CA ALA A 132 -8.35 -2.18 8.59
C ALA A 132 -6.92 -2.63 8.27
N VAL A 133 -5.98 -1.69 8.08
CA VAL A 133 -4.57 -2.02 7.81
C VAL A 133 -3.78 -2.47 9.04
N LYS A 134 -4.39 -2.45 10.24
CA LYS A 134 -3.83 -3.01 11.49
C LYS A 134 -2.40 -2.52 11.80
N ILE A 135 -2.17 -1.22 11.64
CA ILE A 135 -0.88 -0.62 11.99
C ILE A 135 -0.58 -0.90 13.48
N PHE A 136 0.68 -1.23 13.77
CA PHE A 136 1.22 -1.70 15.05
C PHE A 136 0.83 -3.12 15.49
N GLU A 137 0.14 -3.89 14.64
CA GLU A 137 -0.03 -5.34 14.82
C GLU A 137 1.01 -6.12 14.00
N GLU A 138 1.26 -7.38 14.38
CA GLU A 138 2.10 -8.27 13.58
C GLU A 138 1.39 -8.63 12.27
N PRO A 139 2.08 -8.54 11.12
CA PRO A 139 1.51 -8.99 9.84
C PRO A 139 1.11 -10.47 9.95
N GLN A 140 -0.18 -10.77 9.73
CA GLN A 140 -0.67 -12.15 9.52
C GLN A 140 -0.28 -12.66 8.15
#